data_AF-A0A2E3N9K7-F1
#
_entry.id   AF-A0A2E3N9K7-F1
#
_cell.length_a   1.000
_cell.length_b   1.000
_cell.length_c   1.000
_cell.angle_alpha   90.00
_cell.angle_beta   90.00
_cell.angle_gamma   90.00
#
_symmetry.space_group_name_H-M   'P 1'
#
loop_
_entity.id
_entity.type
_entity.pdbx_description
1 polymer ?
#
loop_
_entity_poly.entity_id
_entity_poly.type
_entity_poly.pdbx_seq_one_letter_code
_entity_poly.pdbx_strand_id
1 'polypeptide(L)'
;MKTIGAVVLMAALGLGVGEAVEPVSLSSGGARGKERIKVRPRMTHEQLSKLQRPRDPSVKERKVRLADIEQPRTDKLNPEVSSQLERRRESLVARSTIVSSSSSWTILPRGSVLLTPPRFKARVDSERRGKLISWRDFYAKNASWIRLLPVTLDQATGRVPLTEDYLSSLKRTGLLVVAVCEGGPISVRLPEKGKELPELARPVKAADWKAPARR
;
A
#
# COMPACT_ATOMS: atom_id res chain seq x y z
N MET A 1 -43.38 2.29 56.74
CA MET A 1 -44.05 3.62 56.76
C MET A 1 -43.05 4.68 56.29
N LYS A 2 -43.40 5.35 55.20
CA LYS A 2 -43.00 6.70 54.74
C LYS A 2 -41.51 7.08 54.65
N THR A 3 -40.99 6.99 53.43
CA THR A 3 -39.99 7.93 52.88
C THR A 3 -40.72 9.02 52.09
N ILE A 4 -40.47 10.28 52.46
CA ILE A 4 -40.88 11.53 51.80
C ILE A 4 -39.59 12.03 51.11
N GLY A 5 -39.46 12.43 49.84
CA GLY A 5 -40.42 12.97 48.88
C GLY A 5 -40.21 14.49 48.74
N ALA A 6 -39.37 14.96 47.79
CA ALA A 6 -39.52 16.28 47.16
C ALA A 6 -38.60 16.46 45.94
N VAL A 7 -39.23 16.86 44.84
CA VAL A 7 -38.72 17.20 43.51
C VAL A 7 -38.47 18.71 43.45
N VAL A 8 -37.42 19.18 42.76
CA VAL A 8 -37.44 20.49 42.07
C VAL A 8 -36.76 20.37 40.71
N LEU A 9 -37.53 20.79 39.71
CA LEU A 9 -37.26 20.93 38.29
C LEU A 9 -36.55 22.27 38.04
N MET A 10 -35.53 22.31 37.18
CA MET A 10 -35.21 23.53 36.42
C MET A 10 -34.61 23.17 35.06
N ALA A 11 -35.38 23.47 34.02
CA ALA A 11 -34.93 23.55 32.64
C ALA A 11 -34.30 24.92 32.40
N ALA A 12 -33.18 24.97 31.68
CA ALA A 12 -32.77 26.19 30.97
C ALA A 12 -32.01 25.84 29.69
N LEU A 13 -32.50 26.43 28.60
CA LEU A 13 -32.03 26.35 27.22
C LEU A 13 -30.58 26.82 27.06
N GLY A 14 -29.84 26.15 26.17
CA GLY A 14 -28.57 26.65 25.64
C GLY A 14 -28.50 26.50 24.12
N LEU A 15 -28.90 27.55 23.39
CA LEU A 15 -28.67 27.73 21.97
C LEU A 15 -27.59 28.80 21.78
N GLY A 16 -26.58 28.51 20.97
CA GLY A 16 -26.14 29.43 19.92
C GLY A 16 -24.92 30.32 20.17
N VAL A 17 -23.83 29.94 19.49
CA VAL A 17 -22.90 30.76 18.67
C VAL A 17 -22.14 31.92 19.32
N GLY A 18 -20.82 31.83 19.26
CA GLY A 18 -19.91 32.97 19.32
C GLY A 18 -18.46 32.53 19.14
N GLU A 19 -17.88 32.78 17.96
CA GLU A 19 -16.43 32.85 17.76
C GLU A 19 -15.83 33.80 18.81
N ALA A 20 -14.67 33.47 19.38
CA ALA A 20 -13.41 34.15 19.05
C ALA A 20 -12.30 33.87 20.07
N VAL A 21 -11.08 33.85 19.53
CA VAL A 21 -9.77 34.10 20.17
C VAL A 21 -9.25 33.03 21.12
N GLU A 22 -8.23 32.28 20.66
CA GLU A 22 -6.87 32.42 21.19
C GLU A 22 -5.86 31.95 20.12
N PRO A 23 -4.72 32.63 20.01
CA PRO A 23 -3.53 31.90 20.41
C PRO A 23 -2.60 32.72 21.31
N VAL A 24 -2.27 32.15 22.46
CA VAL A 24 -1.10 32.50 23.26
C VAL A 24 0.12 31.75 22.72
N SER A 25 1.17 32.49 22.36
CA SER A 25 2.55 32.10 22.67
C SER A 25 3.46 33.32 22.68
N LEU A 26 3.99 33.61 23.86
CA LEU A 26 5.09 34.54 24.10
C LEU A 26 6.40 33.96 23.53
N SER A 27 7.16 34.77 22.81
CA SER A 27 8.63 34.68 22.82
C SER A 27 9.25 36.02 22.43
N SER A 28 10.27 36.38 23.19
CA SER A 28 11.03 37.63 23.24
C SER A 28 11.83 37.97 21.98
N GLY A 29 12.01 39.29 21.78
CA GLY A 29 13.29 39.85 21.37
C GLY A 29 13.45 40.27 19.90
N GLY A 30 13.65 41.59 19.71
CA GLY A 30 14.59 42.08 18.70
C GLY A 30 14.04 42.56 17.35
N ALA A 31 14.41 43.80 17.03
CA ALA A 31 14.59 44.40 15.70
C ALA A 31 13.36 44.73 14.83
N ARG A 32 13.24 46.05 14.57
CA ARG A 32 12.42 46.67 13.52
C ARG A 32 12.78 46.08 12.14
N GLY A 33 11.83 45.37 11.54
CA GLY A 33 11.78 45.08 10.12
C GLY A 33 10.34 44.83 9.72
N LYS A 34 9.66 45.83 9.14
CA LYS A 34 8.29 45.67 8.62
C LYS A 34 8.34 44.84 7.34
N GLU A 35 8.42 43.51 7.46
CA GLU A 35 8.02 42.63 6.36
C GLU A 35 6.50 42.70 6.22
N ARG A 36 6.04 43.39 5.18
CA ARG A 36 4.63 43.39 4.78
C ARG A 36 4.30 41.99 4.27
N ILE A 37 3.73 41.16 5.13
CA ILE A 37 3.12 39.87 4.74
C ILE A 37 2.01 40.20 3.74
N LYS A 38 2.25 39.97 2.45
CA LYS A 38 1.21 40.02 1.40
C LYS A 38 0.32 38.79 1.56
N VAL A 39 -0.69 38.90 2.42
CA VAL A 39 -1.75 37.88 2.51
C VAL A 39 -2.52 37.90 1.19
N ARG A 40 -2.44 36.82 0.42
CA ARG A 40 -3.27 36.66 -0.79
C ARG A 40 -4.72 36.43 -0.33
N PRO A 41 -5.70 37.20 -0.82
CA PRO A 41 -7.09 36.96 -0.47
C PRO A 41 -7.51 35.55 -0.93
N ARG A 42 -8.29 34.86 -0.10
CA ARG A 42 -8.89 33.58 -0.48
C ARG A 42 -9.84 33.80 -1.65
N MET A 43 -9.76 32.95 -2.67
CA MET A 43 -10.67 33.01 -3.80
C MET A 43 -12.12 32.80 -3.32
N THR A 44 -13.03 33.60 -3.88
CA THR A 44 -14.46 33.44 -3.62
C THR A 44 -15.02 32.21 -4.32
N HIS A 45 -16.14 31.66 -3.84
CA HIS A 45 -16.81 30.52 -4.45
C HIS A 45 -17.15 30.76 -5.94
N GLU A 46 -17.48 31.99 -6.29
CA GLU A 46 -17.71 32.40 -7.68
C GLU A 46 -16.44 32.36 -8.54
N GLN A 47 -15.29 32.74 -7.98
CA GLN A 47 -14.02 32.68 -8.70
C GLN A 47 -13.57 31.23 -8.92
N LEU A 48 -13.79 30.36 -7.93
CA LEU A 48 -13.53 28.92 -8.06
C LEU A 48 -14.44 28.26 -9.10
N SER A 49 -15.73 28.57 -9.10
CA SER A 49 -16.67 28.01 -10.09
C SER A 49 -16.36 28.46 -11.51
N LYS A 50 -15.87 29.70 -11.72
CA LYS A 50 -15.42 30.18 -13.04
C LYS A 50 -14.18 29.45 -13.55
N LEU A 51 -13.26 29.06 -12.65
CA LEU A 51 -12.08 28.26 -13.02
C LEU A 51 -12.40 26.79 -13.31
N GLN A 52 -13.45 26.26 -12.70
CA GLN A 52 -13.90 24.88 -12.93
C GLN A 52 -14.74 24.69 -14.20
N ARG A 53 -15.19 25.78 -14.85
CA ARG A 53 -15.92 25.68 -16.12
C ARG A 53 -14.95 25.29 -17.24
N PRO A 54 -15.28 24.27 -18.07
CA PRO A 54 -14.51 23.96 -19.27
C PRO A 54 -14.38 25.23 -20.13
N ARG A 55 -13.15 25.60 -20.49
CA ARG A 55 -12.86 26.80 -21.31
C ARG A 55 -13.39 26.67 -22.75
N ASP A 56 -13.59 25.45 -23.23
CA ASP A 56 -14.16 25.20 -24.56
C ASP A 56 -15.69 25.06 -24.50
N PRO A 57 -16.45 25.86 -25.28
CA PRO A 57 -17.90 25.76 -25.35
C PRO A 57 -18.37 24.44 -25.99
N SER A 58 -17.53 23.78 -26.80
CA SER A 58 -17.83 22.50 -27.46
C SER A 58 -17.78 21.28 -26.52
N VAL A 59 -17.22 21.42 -25.32
CA VAL A 59 -17.05 20.32 -24.35
C VAL A 59 -18.19 20.27 -23.34
N LYS A 60 -19.01 21.33 -23.23
CA LYS A 60 -20.11 21.43 -22.26
C LYS A 60 -21.20 20.35 -22.43
N GLU A 61 -21.43 19.92 -23.66
CA GLU A 61 -22.47 18.93 -23.99
C GLU A 61 -21.93 17.49 -24.01
N ARG A 62 -20.61 17.34 -23.96
CA ARG A 62 -19.97 16.03 -24.03
C ARG A 62 -20.02 15.38 -22.65
N LYS A 63 -21.08 14.60 -22.39
CA LYS A 63 -21.10 13.63 -21.30
C LYS A 63 -20.05 12.56 -21.60
N VAL A 64 -18.80 12.83 -21.22
CA VAL A 64 -17.73 11.82 -21.28
C VAL A 64 -18.09 10.74 -20.25
N ARG A 65 -18.56 9.58 -20.71
CA ARG A 65 -18.66 8.43 -19.81
C ARG A 65 -17.23 7.94 -19.57
N LEU A 66 -16.94 7.44 -18.37
CA LEU A 66 -15.64 6.84 -18.04
C LEU A 66 -15.25 5.70 -19.00
N ALA A 67 -16.24 5.07 -19.65
CA ALA A 67 -16.04 4.06 -20.68
C ALA A 67 -15.59 4.63 -22.04
N ASP A 68 -15.89 5.89 -22.34
CA ASP A 68 -15.57 6.56 -23.61
C ASP A 68 -14.15 7.16 -23.59
N ILE A 69 -13.50 7.18 -22.41
CA ILE A 69 -12.06 7.41 -22.29
C ILE A 69 -11.39 6.12 -22.75
N GLU A 70 -11.34 5.93 -24.06
CA GLU A 70 -10.50 4.91 -24.66
C GLU A 70 -9.07 5.17 -24.17
N GLN A 71 -8.56 4.27 -23.32
CA GLN A 71 -7.15 4.27 -22.98
C GLN A 71 -6.38 4.19 -24.29
N PRO A 72 -5.40 5.08 -24.55
CA PRO A 72 -4.69 5.10 -25.82
C PRO A 72 -4.07 3.71 -26.06
N ARG A 73 -4.67 2.96 -26.98
CA ARG A 73 -4.12 1.71 -27.49
C ARG A 73 -2.84 2.10 -28.21
N THR A 74 -1.74 1.83 -27.53
CA THR A 74 -0.43 2.28 -27.94
C THR A 74 0.10 1.27 -28.95
N ASP A 75 -0.46 1.28 -30.16
CA ASP A 75 -0.15 0.33 -31.24
C ASP A 75 1.28 0.46 -31.80
N LYS A 76 2.11 1.36 -31.24
CA LYS A 76 3.50 1.62 -31.67
C LYS A 76 4.47 1.83 -30.51
N LEU A 77 4.47 0.93 -29.52
CA LEU A 77 5.52 0.90 -28.49
C LEU A 77 6.59 -0.14 -28.85
N ASN A 78 7.87 0.21 -28.66
CA ASN A 78 9.00 -0.71 -28.73
C ASN A 78 8.68 -2.01 -27.96
N PRO A 79 8.94 -3.20 -28.52
CA PRO A 79 8.50 -4.48 -27.94
C PRO A 79 8.98 -4.69 -26.50
N GLU A 80 10.16 -4.18 -26.14
CA GLU A 80 10.67 -4.22 -24.77
C GLU A 80 9.84 -3.35 -23.81
N VAL A 81 9.48 -2.13 -24.21
CA VAL A 81 8.64 -1.21 -23.42
C VAL A 81 7.22 -1.78 -23.32
N SER A 82 6.70 -2.35 -24.40
CA SER A 82 5.40 -3.04 -24.43
C SER A 82 5.36 -4.20 -23.45
N SER A 83 6.39 -5.06 -23.44
CA SER A 83 6.48 -6.18 -22.49
C SER A 83 6.57 -5.72 -21.03
N GLN A 84 7.29 -4.63 -20.76
CA GLN A 84 7.36 -4.04 -19.42
C GLN A 84 6.01 -3.43 -19.01
N LEU A 85 5.30 -2.80 -19.94
CA LEU A 85 3.98 -2.22 -19.72
C LEU A 85 2.92 -3.32 -19.52
N GLU A 86 3.01 -4.41 -20.26
CA GLU A 86 2.19 -5.61 -20.08
C GLU A 86 2.43 -6.23 -18.72
N ARG A 87 3.69 -6.41 -18.29
CA ARG A 87 4.03 -6.84 -16.93
C ARG A 87 3.49 -5.90 -15.85
N ARG A 88 3.39 -4.59 -16.13
CA ARG A 88 2.76 -3.61 -15.22
C ARG A 88 1.23 -3.73 -15.22
N ARG A 89 0.63 -4.12 -16.35
CA ARG A 89 -0.82 -4.30 -16.53
C ARG A 89 -1.31 -5.70 -16.10
N GLU A 90 -0.41 -6.64 -15.82
CA GLU A 90 -0.77 -7.94 -15.27
C GLU A 90 -1.61 -7.79 -14.00
N SER A 91 -2.64 -8.63 -13.87
CA SER A 91 -3.46 -8.68 -12.66
C SER A 91 -2.61 -8.96 -11.42
N LEU A 92 -2.99 -8.38 -10.27
CA LEU A 92 -2.30 -8.64 -8.99
C LEU A 92 -2.22 -10.15 -8.68
N VAL A 93 -3.25 -10.89 -9.06
CA VAL A 93 -3.34 -12.35 -8.92
C VAL A 93 -2.30 -13.06 -9.79
N ALA A 94 -2.07 -12.61 -11.03
CA ALA A 94 -1.04 -13.19 -11.88
C ALA A 94 0.36 -12.97 -11.30
N ARG A 95 0.62 -11.82 -10.67
CA ARG A 95 1.94 -11.45 -10.12
C ARG A 95 2.23 -12.01 -8.73
N SER A 96 1.33 -12.79 -8.18
CA SER A 96 1.39 -13.30 -6.82
C SER A 96 1.36 -14.83 -6.80
N THR A 97 1.72 -15.39 -5.66
CA THR A 97 1.53 -16.80 -5.35
C THR A 97 0.24 -16.94 -4.56
N ILE A 98 -0.63 -17.83 -5.01
CA ILE A 98 -1.92 -18.07 -4.35
C ILE A 98 -1.74 -19.20 -3.35
N VAL A 99 -2.18 -19.00 -2.11
CA VAL A 99 -2.20 -20.08 -1.11
C VAL A 99 -3.65 -20.30 -0.68
N SER A 100 -4.12 -21.53 -0.85
CA SER A 100 -5.49 -21.93 -0.55
C SER A 100 -5.56 -22.85 0.66
N SER A 101 -6.71 -22.77 1.33
CA SER A 101 -7.18 -23.74 2.32
C SER A 101 -8.58 -24.18 1.91
N SER A 102 -9.20 -25.08 2.67
CA SER A 102 -10.49 -25.69 2.30
C SER A 102 -11.63 -24.67 2.12
N SER A 103 -11.61 -23.57 2.88
CA SER A 103 -12.70 -22.56 2.91
C SER A 103 -12.25 -21.13 2.57
N SER A 104 -10.94 -20.89 2.43
CA SER A 104 -10.39 -19.55 2.25
C SER A 104 -9.07 -19.58 1.51
N TRP A 105 -8.74 -18.49 0.84
CA TRP A 105 -7.46 -18.32 0.15
C TRP A 105 -6.87 -16.94 0.41
N THR A 106 -5.55 -16.83 0.25
CA THR A 106 -4.79 -15.58 0.40
C THR A 106 -3.84 -15.41 -0.78
N ILE A 107 -3.41 -14.17 -0.96
CA ILE A 107 -2.45 -13.75 -1.99
C ILE A 107 -1.13 -13.43 -1.29
N LEU A 108 -0.03 -14.00 -1.77
CA LEU A 108 1.31 -13.72 -1.27
C LEU A 108 2.21 -13.18 -2.39
N PRO A 109 3.22 -12.35 -2.09
CA PRO A 109 4.22 -11.97 -3.08
C PRO A 109 4.92 -13.20 -3.68
N ARG A 110 5.25 -13.17 -4.97
CA ARG A 110 6.07 -14.22 -5.58
C ARG A 110 7.42 -14.34 -4.87
N GLY A 111 7.86 -15.56 -4.62
CA GLY A 111 9.11 -15.84 -3.89
C GLY A 111 9.02 -15.65 -2.37
N SER A 112 7.82 -15.46 -1.81
CA SER A 112 7.62 -15.47 -0.36
C SER A 112 7.50 -16.88 0.22
N VAL A 113 7.01 -17.84 -0.57
CA VAL A 113 6.98 -19.26 -0.20
C VAL A 113 8.34 -19.85 -0.54
N LEU A 114 9.13 -20.16 0.50
CA LEU A 114 10.49 -20.67 0.35
C LEU A 114 10.53 -22.18 0.13
N LEU A 115 9.62 -22.89 0.79
CA LEU A 115 9.55 -24.33 0.75
C LEU A 115 8.10 -24.79 0.72
N THR A 116 7.81 -25.64 -0.27
CA THR A 116 6.51 -26.32 -0.41
C THR A 116 6.71 -27.83 -0.32
N PRO A 117 6.36 -28.46 0.82
CA PRO A 117 6.31 -29.90 0.94
C PRO A 117 5.35 -30.52 -0.09
N PRO A 118 5.58 -31.77 -0.56
CA PRO A 118 4.76 -32.41 -1.59
C PRO A 118 3.27 -32.48 -1.21
N ARG A 119 2.98 -32.66 0.10
CA ARG A 119 1.61 -32.71 0.65
C ARG A 119 0.84 -31.40 0.50
N PHE A 120 1.53 -30.27 0.37
CA PHE A 120 0.91 -28.94 0.27
C PHE A 120 1.03 -28.32 -1.12
N LYS A 121 1.61 -29.04 -2.11
CA LYS A 121 1.67 -28.56 -3.50
C LYS A 121 0.29 -28.23 -4.06
N ALA A 122 -0.73 -29.06 -3.77
CA ALA A 122 -2.10 -28.82 -4.21
C ALA A 122 -2.77 -27.59 -3.56
N ARG A 123 -2.13 -26.96 -2.56
CA ARG A 123 -2.63 -25.75 -1.89
C ARG A 123 -1.94 -24.47 -2.39
N VAL A 124 -0.79 -24.61 -3.06
CA VAL A 124 -0.01 -23.49 -3.59
C VAL A 124 -0.26 -23.40 -5.09
N ASP A 125 -0.61 -22.21 -5.57
CA ASP A 125 -1.01 -21.94 -6.96
C ASP A 125 -2.16 -22.82 -7.47
N SER A 126 -3.02 -23.22 -6.54
CA SER A 126 -4.22 -23.99 -6.82
C SER A 126 -5.41 -23.09 -7.20
N GLU A 127 -6.52 -23.72 -7.56
CA GLU A 127 -7.79 -23.01 -7.74
C GLU A 127 -8.16 -22.17 -6.51
N ARG A 128 -8.74 -20.99 -6.78
CA ARG A 128 -9.23 -20.04 -5.79
C ARG A 128 -10.54 -20.53 -5.20
N ARG A 129 -10.46 -21.46 -4.26
CA ARG A 129 -11.62 -22.03 -3.57
C ARG A 129 -11.91 -21.25 -2.29
N GLY A 130 -13.14 -20.77 -2.15
CA GLY A 130 -13.62 -20.07 -0.96
C GLY A 130 -13.37 -18.56 -0.94
N LYS A 131 -13.35 -17.97 0.27
CA LYS A 131 -13.28 -16.52 0.48
C LYS A 131 -11.84 -16.01 0.51
N LEU A 132 -11.58 -14.89 -0.16
CA LEU A 132 -10.32 -14.14 0.00
C LEU A 132 -10.27 -13.54 1.40
N ILE A 133 -9.20 -13.84 2.14
CA ILE A 133 -8.95 -13.29 3.48
C ILE A 133 -7.57 -12.67 3.58
N SER A 134 -7.35 -11.86 4.63
CA SER A 134 -6.04 -11.26 4.89
C SER A 134 -5.02 -12.34 5.27
N TRP A 135 -3.73 -12.06 5.04
CA TRP A 135 -2.66 -12.96 5.45
C TRP A 135 -2.71 -13.30 6.94
N ARG A 136 -2.98 -12.29 7.79
CA ARG A 136 -3.04 -12.46 9.24
C ARG A 136 -4.13 -13.45 9.64
N ASP A 137 -5.32 -13.32 9.07
CA ASP A 137 -6.44 -14.22 9.33
C ASP A 137 -6.19 -15.60 8.73
N PHE A 138 -5.54 -15.65 7.57
CA PHE A 138 -5.16 -16.90 6.91
C PHE A 138 -4.18 -17.70 7.76
N TYR A 139 -3.12 -17.06 8.25
CA TYR A 139 -2.15 -17.69 9.12
C TYR A 139 -2.78 -18.15 10.43
N ALA A 140 -3.62 -17.33 11.06
CA ALA A 140 -4.29 -17.69 12.32
C ALA A 140 -5.10 -18.99 12.20
N LYS A 141 -5.74 -19.25 11.05
CA LYS A 141 -6.51 -20.48 10.80
C LYS A 141 -5.67 -21.67 10.35
N ASN A 142 -4.47 -21.42 9.83
CA ASN A 142 -3.65 -22.42 9.13
C ASN A 142 -2.25 -22.60 9.77
N ALA A 143 -2.06 -22.13 11.00
CA ALA A 143 -0.79 -22.19 11.73
C ALA A 143 -0.29 -23.62 11.99
N SER A 144 -1.17 -24.63 11.91
CA SER A 144 -0.80 -26.04 12.08
C SER A 144 0.09 -26.60 10.96
N TRP A 145 0.05 -25.99 9.77
CA TRP A 145 0.80 -26.47 8.61
C TRP A 145 1.68 -25.40 7.94
N ILE A 146 1.67 -24.17 8.47
CA ILE A 146 2.47 -23.04 7.99
C ILE A 146 3.50 -22.68 9.06
N ARG A 147 4.76 -22.60 8.65
CA ARG A 147 5.86 -22.06 9.46
C ARG A 147 6.28 -20.70 8.93
N LEU A 148 6.36 -19.73 9.83
CA LEU A 148 6.90 -18.41 9.51
C LEU A 148 8.42 -18.44 9.64
N LEU A 149 9.11 -17.93 8.63
CA LEU A 149 10.53 -17.63 8.69
C LEU A 149 10.71 -16.11 8.77
N PRO A 150 11.07 -15.56 9.94
CA PRO A 150 11.44 -14.16 10.03
C PRO A 150 12.72 -13.92 9.23
N VAL A 151 12.66 -13.00 8.27
CA VAL A 151 13.80 -12.59 7.44
C VAL A 151 14.04 -11.10 7.58
N THR A 152 15.31 -10.71 7.52
CA THR A 152 15.68 -9.29 7.46
C THR A 152 15.53 -8.75 6.04
N LEU A 153 15.42 -7.43 5.89
CA LEU A 153 15.39 -6.80 4.56
C LEU A 153 16.66 -7.09 3.75
N ASP A 154 17.81 -7.17 4.41
CA ASP A 154 19.08 -7.53 3.77
C ASP A 154 19.05 -8.96 3.22
N GLN A 155 18.45 -9.90 3.96
CA GLN A 155 18.25 -11.27 3.50
C GLN A 155 17.25 -11.35 2.35
N ALA A 156 16.11 -10.66 2.47
CA ALA A 156 15.09 -10.64 1.42
C ALA A 156 15.61 -10.06 0.10
N THR A 157 16.45 -9.01 0.19
CA THR A 157 17.09 -8.35 -0.96
C THR A 157 18.23 -9.19 -1.56
N GLY A 158 18.74 -10.18 -0.82
CA GLY A 158 19.86 -11.01 -1.24
C GLY A 158 21.25 -10.40 -0.97
N ARG A 159 21.35 -9.40 -0.08
CA ARG A 159 22.66 -8.88 0.41
C ARG A 159 23.35 -9.91 1.30
N VAL A 160 22.56 -10.54 2.17
CA VAL A 160 22.99 -11.64 3.03
C VAL A 160 22.15 -12.85 2.64
N PRO A 161 22.61 -13.69 1.69
CA PRO A 161 21.82 -14.82 1.22
C PRO A 161 21.56 -15.82 2.36
N LEU A 162 20.41 -16.50 2.31
CA LEU A 162 20.12 -17.62 3.20
C LEU A 162 21.04 -18.79 2.86
N THR A 163 21.72 -19.35 3.85
CA THR A 163 22.59 -20.52 3.66
C THR A 163 21.77 -21.73 3.20
N GLU A 164 22.28 -22.49 2.22
CA GLU A 164 21.59 -23.68 1.72
C GLU A 164 21.41 -24.74 2.82
N ASP A 165 22.36 -24.85 3.74
CA ASP A 165 22.25 -25.72 4.92
C ASP A 165 21.03 -25.37 5.77
N TYR A 166 20.77 -24.08 5.94
CA TYR A 166 19.61 -23.61 6.68
C TYR A 166 18.31 -23.94 5.92
N LEU A 167 18.26 -23.71 4.61
CA LEU A 167 17.11 -24.12 3.77
C LEU A 167 16.89 -25.65 3.81
N SER A 168 17.97 -26.43 3.87
CA SER A 168 17.90 -27.89 3.99
C SER A 168 17.34 -28.35 5.34
N SER A 169 17.66 -27.63 6.42
CA SER A 169 17.10 -27.90 7.75
C SER A 169 15.59 -27.65 7.78
N LEU A 170 15.12 -26.62 7.05
CA LEU A 170 13.70 -26.31 6.92
C LEU A 170 12.95 -27.40 6.14
N LYS A 171 13.58 -28.03 5.14
CA LYS A 171 13.01 -29.18 4.39
C LYS A 171 12.57 -30.32 5.30
N ARG A 172 13.31 -30.57 6.39
CA ARG A 172 13.01 -31.64 7.35
C ARG A 172 11.72 -31.42 8.14
N THR A 173 11.26 -30.19 8.30
CA THR A 173 10.05 -29.91 9.09
C THR A 173 8.74 -30.32 8.42
N GLY A 174 8.72 -30.48 7.10
CA GLY A 174 7.53 -30.90 6.36
C GLY A 174 6.36 -29.90 6.40
N LEU A 175 6.59 -28.66 6.84
CA LEU A 175 5.63 -27.56 6.87
C LEU A 175 5.84 -26.62 5.68
N LEU A 176 4.80 -25.89 5.28
CA LEU A 176 4.93 -24.81 4.31
C LEU A 176 5.72 -23.67 4.96
N VAL A 177 6.85 -23.26 4.37
CA VAL A 177 7.66 -22.17 4.94
C VAL A 177 7.42 -20.88 4.17
N VAL A 178 6.98 -19.86 4.89
CA VAL A 178 6.71 -18.52 4.34
C VAL A 178 7.64 -17.51 4.98
N ALA A 179 8.34 -16.72 4.15
CA ALA A 179 9.19 -15.64 4.60
C ALA A 179 8.37 -14.42 5.05
N VAL A 180 8.68 -13.88 6.22
CA VAL A 180 7.97 -12.76 6.84
C VAL A 180 8.95 -11.70 7.29
N CYS A 181 8.61 -10.44 7.05
CA CYS A 181 9.30 -9.26 7.59
C CYS A 181 8.25 -8.34 8.21
N GLU A 182 8.48 -7.88 9.44
CA GLU A 182 7.56 -6.96 10.16
C GLU A 182 6.10 -7.45 10.23
N GLY A 183 5.89 -8.78 10.26
CA GLY A 183 4.56 -9.40 10.34
C GLY A 183 3.84 -9.60 9.00
N GLY A 184 4.44 -9.15 7.88
CA GLY A 184 3.92 -9.36 6.52
C GLY A 184 4.77 -10.33 5.68
N PRO A 185 4.16 -11.07 4.73
CA PRO A 185 4.89 -11.94 3.83
C PRO A 185 5.73 -11.11 2.86
N ILE A 186 7.00 -11.48 2.66
CA ILE A 186 7.95 -10.75 1.82
C ILE A 186 8.58 -11.67 0.78
N SER A 187 8.88 -11.16 -0.41
CA SER A 187 9.64 -11.89 -1.42
C SER A 187 11.11 -11.99 -1.02
N VAL A 188 11.68 -13.19 -1.04
CA VAL A 188 13.11 -13.40 -0.77
C VAL A 188 13.81 -13.83 -2.05
N ARG A 189 14.94 -13.20 -2.35
CA ARG A 189 15.84 -13.70 -3.39
C ARG A 189 16.64 -14.87 -2.87
N LEU A 190 16.34 -16.06 -3.38
CA LEU A 190 17.11 -17.26 -3.07
C LEU A 190 18.49 -17.19 -3.75
N PRO A 191 19.54 -17.72 -3.12
CA PRO A 191 20.86 -17.80 -3.75
C PRO A 191 20.79 -18.74 -4.96
N GLU A 192 21.07 -18.21 -6.15
CA GLU A 192 21.29 -19.03 -7.35
C GLU A 192 22.73 -19.57 -7.31
N LYS A 193 22.92 -20.89 -7.43
CA LYS A 193 24.25 -21.50 -7.48
C LYS A 193 25.04 -20.88 -8.65
N GLY A 194 26.14 -20.18 -8.33
CA GLY A 194 27.05 -19.60 -9.31
C GLY A 194 26.75 -18.17 -9.75
N LYS A 195 25.82 -17.46 -9.09
CA LYS A 195 25.55 -16.04 -9.37
C LYS A 195 26.10 -15.16 -8.25
N GLU A 196 26.94 -14.20 -8.63
CA GLU A 196 27.46 -13.19 -7.71
C GLU A 196 26.32 -12.39 -7.07
N LEU A 197 26.55 -11.91 -5.85
CA LEU A 197 25.61 -11.07 -5.12
C LEU A 197 25.18 -9.91 -6.03
N PRO A 198 23.88 -9.64 -6.18
CA PRO A 198 23.43 -8.59 -7.08
C PRO A 198 24.05 -7.26 -6.65
N GLU A 199 24.84 -6.65 -7.54
CA GLU A 199 25.29 -5.27 -7.37
C GLU A 199 24.03 -4.40 -7.31
N LEU A 200 23.73 -3.90 -6.12
CA LEU A 200 22.60 -3.00 -5.95
C LEU A 200 22.93 -1.69 -6.65
N ALA A 201 21.97 -1.19 -7.44
CA ALA A 201 22.02 0.16 -7.93
C ALA A 201 22.27 1.08 -6.74
N ARG A 202 23.41 1.77 -6.74
CA ARG A 202 23.75 2.75 -5.71
C ARG A 202 22.57 3.73 -5.61
N PRO A 203 22.19 4.17 -4.40
CA PRO A 203 21.14 5.18 -4.27
C PRO A 203 21.53 6.36 -5.16
N VAL A 204 20.70 6.62 -6.17
CA VAL A 204 20.89 7.77 -7.06
C VAL A 204 20.80 9.00 -6.17
N LYS A 205 21.85 9.83 -6.16
CA LYS A 205 21.80 11.08 -5.39
C LYS A 205 20.59 11.88 -5.88
N ALA A 206 19.89 12.57 -4.98
CA ALA A 206 18.72 13.36 -5.35
C ALA A 206 19.00 14.35 -6.48
N ALA A 207 20.25 14.84 -6.59
CA ALA A 207 20.71 15.72 -7.68
C ALA A 207 20.73 15.04 -9.06
N ASP A 208 20.95 13.72 -9.10
CA ASP A 208 21.02 12.92 -10.33
C ASP A 208 19.65 12.33 -10.70
N TRP A 209 18.62 12.54 -9.88
CA TRP A 209 17.26 12.09 -10.12
C TRP A 209 16.60 12.92 -11.23
N LYS A 210 16.75 12.48 -12.49
CA LYS A 210 15.93 13.02 -13.59
C LYS A 210 14.51 12.48 -13.46
N ALA A 211 13.56 13.36 -13.14
CA ALA A 211 12.15 13.01 -13.18
C ALA A 211 11.80 12.52 -14.59
N PRO A 212 11.07 11.38 -14.73
CA PRO A 212 10.63 10.93 -16.05
C PRO A 212 9.82 12.07 -16.67
N ALA A 213 10.20 12.45 -17.90
CA ALA A 213 9.53 13.52 -18.62
C ALA A 213 8.03 13.23 -18.65
N ARG A 214 7.23 14.14 -18.08
CA ARG A 214 5.77 14.05 -18.20
C ARG A 214 5.44 14.20 -19.69
N ARG A 215 4.94 13.13 -20.29
CA ARG A 215 4.31 13.15 -21.61
C ARG A 215 2.81 13.27 -21.43
#